data_AF-A0A2A7E0D1-F1
#
_entry.id   AF-A0A2A7E0D1-F1
#
_cell.length_a   1.000
_cell.length_b   1.000
_cell.length_c   1.000
_cell.angle_alpha   90.00
_cell.angle_beta   90.00
_cell.angle_gamma   90.00
#
_symmetry.space_group_name_H-M   'P 1'
#
loop_
_entity.id
_entity.type
_entity.pdbx_description
1 polymer ?
#
loop_
_entity_poly.entity_id
_entity_poly.type
_entity_poly.pdbx_seq_one_letter_code
_entity_poly.pdbx_strand_id
1 'polypeptide(L)'
;MKKLKMASCALVAGLMFSGLTPNVFAEDKISDVKSQINTQNDTLHKQQQERDELQKQMNDLNKTIQGLDKSVQENASKLDETTKKVADTEQLIEKKNKDIAELQTKIAKREELLRKRLVALQEQPNTNVVTEVLVNSKNIADLVDRLNSVSKILESDEDIMKTQQEDQANVKKDVETVKTKQKELKEAQAQIETAKKELDAEKAKKATAVNDLSGKMDTVVTSMTSTEDQLKELEQQALKLQQIAEKEAQEKAAQEVAAQKQAEQAAQAAAQPAQAPAQPAQTQAQPAAPANNDGQDKKEEPKKKEEKKATPAPELPADTGGGRQDVVSKAKGLVGLKYVWGSASISNGGFDCSGLISYVYGLGRQDTRGLWNSVQKISPSEAKPGDLIFLQGTYRAGVSHVGIYIGGGQMIHAADESTGVTYGSVNSSYNQKHFLGYGRL
;
A
#
# COMPACT_ATOMS: atom_id res chain seq x y z
N MET A 1 5.70 -0.59 -23.03
CA MET A 1 4.27 -0.72 -22.66
C MET A 1 3.46 -0.76 -23.95
N LYS A 2 2.70 -1.85 -24.18
CA LYS A 2 1.76 -1.92 -25.30
C LYS A 2 0.67 -0.88 -25.06
N LYS A 3 0.38 -0.07 -26.09
CA LYS A 3 -0.68 0.93 -26.12
C LYS A 3 -1.93 0.34 -25.45
N LEU A 4 -2.42 0.94 -24.35
CA LEU A 4 -3.82 0.79 -23.98
C LEU A 4 -4.57 1.23 -25.24
N LYS A 5 -5.20 0.29 -25.92
CA LYS A 5 -6.05 0.64 -27.05
C LYS A 5 -7.10 1.57 -26.47
N MET A 6 -7.09 2.81 -26.98
CA MET A 6 -8.22 3.72 -26.95
C MET A 6 -9.50 2.88 -26.92
N ALA A 7 -10.32 3.08 -25.90
CA ALA A 7 -11.76 2.98 -26.11
C ALA A 7 -12.02 4.00 -27.21
N SER A 8 -12.00 3.49 -28.43
CA SER A 8 -12.19 4.28 -29.62
C SER A 8 -13.66 4.68 -29.56
N CYS A 9 -13.98 5.85 -29.01
CA CYS A 9 -15.23 6.55 -29.26
C CYS A 9 -15.28 7.05 -30.72
N ALA A 10 -14.84 6.21 -31.66
CA ALA A 10 -15.03 6.37 -33.08
C ALA A 10 -16.33 5.66 -33.46
N LEU A 11 -17.44 6.10 -32.86
CA LEU A 11 -18.79 5.86 -33.37
C LEU A 11 -19.45 7.18 -33.78
N VAL A 12 -18.64 8.10 -34.33
CA VAL A 12 -19.15 9.20 -35.16
C VAL A 12 -18.42 9.17 -36.50
N ALA A 13 -18.40 8.01 -37.15
CA ALA A 13 -17.93 7.89 -38.52
C ALA A 13 -18.90 6.98 -39.28
N GLY A 14 -19.82 7.60 -40.03
CA GLY A 14 -20.61 6.90 -41.05
C GLY A 14 -22.11 6.81 -40.82
N LEU A 15 -22.76 7.86 -40.28
CA LEU A 15 -24.18 8.04 -40.57
C LEU A 15 -24.33 8.61 -41.97
N MET A 16 -24.31 7.72 -42.97
CA MET A 16 -24.73 8.04 -44.32
C MET A 16 -26.22 8.38 -44.27
N PHE A 17 -26.53 9.67 -44.23
CA PHE A 17 -27.88 10.19 -44.42
C PHE A 17 -28.26 9.95 -45.88
N SER A 18 -28.90 8.82 -46.15
CA SER A 18 -29.47 8.52 -47.46
C SER A 18 -30.70 9.39 -47.69
N GLY A 19 -30.50 10.55 -48.32
CA GLY A 19 -31.36 11.15 -49.36
C GLY A 19 -32.84 11.48 -49.07
N LEU A 20 -33.36 11.31 -47.86
CA LEU A 20 -34.73 11.70 -47.50
C LEU A 20 -34.67 12.97 -46.67
N THR A 21 -35.31 14.05 -47.12
CA THR A 21 -35.35 15.34 -46.42
C THR A 21 -36.03 15.17 -45.05
N PRO A 22 -35.31 15.33 -43.93
CA PRO A 22 -35.87 15.10 -42.59
C PRO A 22 -36.84 16.21 -42.16
N ASN A 23 -37.71 15.88 -41.21
CA ASN A 23 -38.54 16.87 -40.49
C ASN A 23 -37.63 17.80 -39.66
N VAL A 24 -37.81 19.12 -39.78
CA VAL A 24 -37.00 20.18 -39.12
C VAL A 24 -36.87 19.99 -37.60
N PHE A 25 -37.88 19.43 -36.93
CA PHE A 25 -37.88 19.21 -35.47
C PHE A 25 -36.97 18.08 -34.97
N ALA A 26 -36.70 17.05 -35.79
CA ALA A 26 -35.78 15.98 -35.42
C ALA A 26 -34.32 16.42 -35.61
N GLU A 27 -34.06 17.28 -36.57
CA GLU A 27 -32.74 17.84 -36.90
C GLU A 27 -32.13 18.62 -35.71
N ASP A 28 -32.92 19.52 -35.10
CA ASP A 28 -32.47 20.36 -33.99
C ASP A 28 -32.09 19.53 -32.75
N LYS A 29 -32.90 18.53 -32.39
CA LYS A 29 -32.62 17.66 -31.24
C LYS A 29 -31.39 16.77 -31.47
N ILE A 30 -31.19 16.29 -32.69
CA ILE A 30 -30.00 15.50 -33.05
C ILE A 30 -28.75 16.38 -33.01
N SER A 31 -28.84 17.63 -33.48
CA SER A 31 -27.75 18.61 -33.41
C SER A 31 -27.35 18.93 -31.96
N ASP A 32 -28.33 19.15 -31.09
CA ASP A 32 -28.10 19.40 -29.65
C ASP A 32 -27.39 18.23 -28.97
N VAL A 33 -27.88 17.00 -29.16
CA VAL A 33 -27.26 15.80 -28.57
C VAL A 33 -25.84 15.61 -29.12
N LYS A 34 -25.61 15.88 -30.41
CA LYS A 34 -24.27 15.82 -31.02
C LYS A 34 -23.30 16.85 -30.44
N SER A 35 -23.79 18.07 -30.17
CA SER A 35 -23.02 19.11 -29.49
C SER A 35 -22.65 18.72 -28.06
N GLN A 36 -23.58 18.11 -27.32
CA GLN A 36 -23.33 17.61 -25.96
C GLN A 36 -22.31 16.46 -25.96
N ILE A 37 -22.40 15.52 -26.92
CA ILE A 37 -21.40 14.44 -27.08
C ILE A 37 -20.01 15.01 -27.34
N ASN A 38 -19.88 15.99 -28.24
CA ASN A 38 -18.58 16.63 -28.50
C ASN A 38 -18.02 17.31 -27.25
N THR A 39 -18.86 18.03 -26.51
CA THR A 39 -18.46 18.70 -25.26
C THR A 39 -17.99 17.71 -24.19
N GLN A 40 -18.69 16.58 -24.05
CA GLN A 40 -18.31 15.53 -23.09
C GLN A 40 -17.03 14.80 -23.52
N ASN A 41 -16.83 14.55 -24.82
CA ASN A 41 -15.58 14.00 -25.34
C ASN A 41 -14.38 14.92 -25.10
N ASP A 42 -14.53 16.23 -25.30
CA ASP A 42 -13.49 17.21 -24.98
C ASP A 42 -13.16 17.23 -23.48
N THR A 43 -14.18 17.09 -22.63
CA THR A 43 -14.02 16.98 -21.17
C THR A 43 -13.28 15.71 -20.79
N LEU A 44 -13.66 14.57 -21.36
CA LEU A 44 -13.00 13.28 -21.15
C LEU A 44 -11.53 13.32 -21.59
N HIS A 45 -11.25 13.95 -22.73
CA HIS A 45 -9.87 14.15 -23.20
C HIS A 45 -9.03 14.97 -22.22
N LYS A 46 -9.58 16.05 -21.65
CA LYS A 46 -8.89 16.85 -20.63
C LYS A 46 -8.65 16.05 -19.35
N GLN A 47 -9.64 15.32 -18.86
CA GLN A 47 -9.49 14.47 -17.69
C GLN A 47 -8.45 13.35 -17.92
N GLN A 48 -8.39 12.79 -19.13
CA GLN A 48 -7.38 11.80 -19.52
C GLN A 48 -5.96 12.40 -19.46
N GLN A 49 -5.78 13.63 -19.94
CA GLN A 49 -4.49 14.35 -19.86
C GLN A 49 -4.11 14.63 -18.41
N GLU A 50 -5.05 15.05 -17.57
CA GLU A 50 -4.84 15.28 -16.15
C GLU A 50 -4.45 13.98 -15.42
N ARG A 51 -5.13 12.87 -15.72
CA ARG A 51 -4.80 11.52 -15.22
C ARG A 51 -3.39 11.13 -15.61
N ASP A 52 -3.02 11.30 -16.88
CA ASP A 52 -1.69 10.93 -17.38
C ASP A 52 -0.58 11.77 -16.71
N GLU A 53 -0.82 13.05 -16.43
CA GLU A 53 0.11 13.90 -15.68
C GLU A 53 0.19 13.50 -14.21
N LEU A 54 -0.94 13.24 -13.53
CA LEU A 54 -0.97 12.72 -12.17
C LEU A 54 -0.25 11.36 -12.06
N GLN A 55 -0.39 10.50 -13.07
CA GLN A 55 0.32 9.22 -13.14
C GLN A 55 1.84 9.42 -13.25
N LYS A 56 2.28 10.42 -14.02
CA LYS A 56 3.70 10.80 -14.11
C LYS A 56 4.21 11.35 -12.77
N GLN A 57 3.44 12.22 -12.13
CA GLN A 57 3.76 12.74 -10.79
C GLN A 57 3.84 11.61 -9.74
N MET A 58 2.94 10.63 -9.78
CA MET A 58 2.97 9.41 -8.95
C MET A 58 4.25 8.60 -9.20
N ASN A 59 4.65 8.42 -10.45
CA ASN A 59 5.87 7.68 -10.79
C ASN A 59 7.14 8.39 -10.29
N ASP A 60 7.20 9.73 -10.42
CA ASP A 60 8.33 10.52 -9.94
C ASP A 60 8.35 10.63 -8.40
N LEU A 61 7.18 10.72 -7.76
CA LEU A 61 7.05 10.58 -6.32
C LEU A 61 7.54 9.21 -5.85
N ASN A 62 7.21 8.13 -6.57
CA ASN A 62 7.68 6.79 -6.23
C ASN A 62 9.21 6.65 -6.32
N LYS A 63 9.86 7.27 -7.32
CA LYS A 63 11.34 7.34 -7.37
C LYS A 63 11.90 8.10 -6.17
N THR A 64 11.28 9.23 -5.82
CA THR A 64 11.65 10.04 -4.66
C THR A 64 11.52 9.22 -3.37
N ILE A 65 10.42 8.49 -3.22
CA ILE A 65 10.16 7.57 -2.11
C ILE A 65 11.24 6.50 -2.00
N GLN A 66 11.65 5.88 -3.11
CA GLN A 66 12.72 4.88 -3.09
C GLN A 66 14.05 5.45 -2.61
N GLY A 67 14.38 6.68 -3.03
CA GLY A 67 15.56 7.40 -2.55
C GLY A 67 15.48 7.71 -1.06
N LEU A 68 14.32 8.20 -0.60
CA LEU A 68 14.06 8.46 0.81
C LEU A 68 14.11 7.18 1.65
N ASP A 69 13.56 6.06 1.18
CA ASP A 69 13.58 4.79 1.92
C ASP A 69 15.02 4.28 2.11
N LYS A 70 15.89 4.49 1.12
CA LYS A 70 17.33 4.22 1.27
C LYS A 70 17.97 5.13 2.32
N SER A 71 17.68 6.44 2.27
CA SER A 71 18.17 7.41 3.27
C SER A 71 17.69 7.06 4.69
N VAL A 72 16.41 6.71 4.84
CA VAL A 72 15.78 6.26 6.09
C VAL A 72 16.47 5.01 6.62
N GLN A 73 16.75 4.02 5.76
CA GLN A 73 17.42 2.78 6.15
C GLN A 73 18.87 3.01 6.58
N GLU A 74 19.61 3.84 5.85
CA GLU A 74 20.98 4.22 6.19
C GLU A 74 21.02 5.00 7.52
N ASN A 75 20.12 5.95 7.71
CA ASN A 75 20.02 6.73 8.94
C ASN A 75 19.57 5.88 10.13
N ALA A 76 18.63 4.95 9.96
CA ALA A 76 18.25 4.00 10.99
C ALA A 76 19.42 3.09 11.40
N SER A 77 20.22 2.61 10.44
CA SER A 77 21.40 1.79 10.73
C SER A 77 22.47 2.57 11.49
N LYS A 78 22.73 3.83 11.11
CA LYS A 78 23.63 4.73 11.84
C LYS A 78 23.12 5.03 13.25
N LEU A 79 21.81 5.17 13.41
CA LEU A 79 21.17 5.39 14.70
C LEU A 79 21.36 4.19 15.63
N ASP A 80 21.17 2.97 15.12
CA ASP A 80 21.43 1.73 15.87
C ASP A 80 22.90 1.61 16.28
N GLU A 81 23.84 1.87 15.35
CA GLU A 81 25.27 1.85 15.65
C GLU A 81 25.66 2.88 16.72
N THR A 82 25.12 4.10 16.62
CA THR A 82 25.38 5.18 17.59
C THR A 82 24.79 4.84 18.94
N THR A 83 23.58 4.29 18.98
CA THR A 83 22.92 3.83 20.21
C THR A 83 23.73 2.72 20.90
N LYS A 84 24.30 1.80 20.12
CA LYS A 84 25.20 0.77 20.66
C LYS A 84 26.47 1.38 21.25
N LYS A 85 27.11 2.33 20.55
CA LYS A 85 28.30 3.04 21.06
C LYS A 85 28.01 3.82 22.34
N VAL A 86 26.82 4.40 22.46
CA VAL A 86 26.33 5.07 23.68
C VAL A 86 26.25 4.06 24.83
N ALA A 87 25.61 2.90 24.63
CA ALA A 87 25.53 1.85 25.65
C ALA A 87 26.91 1.31 26.08
N ASP A 88 27.80 1.04 25.12
CA ASP A 88 29.17 0.59 25.41
C ASP A 88 29.96 1.65 26.20
N THR A 89 29.74 2.94 25.89
CA THR A 89 30.38 4.07 26.59
C THR A 89 29.84 4.24 28.00
N GLU A 90 28.52 4.06 28.21
CA GLU A 90 27.89 4.08 29.54
C GLU A 90 28.46 2.97 30.43
N GLN A 91 28.59 1.74 29.91
CA GLN A 91 29.21 0.63 30.63
C GLN A 91 30.68 0.90 30.97
N LEU A 92 31.43 1.50 30.04
CA LEU A 92 32.83 1.88 30.29
C LEU A 92 32.93 2.92 31.41
N ILE A 93 32.06 3.94 31.40
CA ILE A 93 32.01 4.97 32.44
C ILE A 93 31.66 4.33 33.79
N GLU A 94 30.68 3.44 33.84
CA GLU A 94 30.28 2.72 35.07
C GLU A 94 31.45 1.92 35.64
N LYS A 95 32.14 1.13 34.79
CA LYS A 95 33.31 0.36 35.19
C LYS A 95 34.44 1.26 35.72
N LYS A 96 34.75 2.35 34.99
CA LYS A 96 35.79 3.30 35.40
C LYS A 96 35.47 3.99 36.72
N ASN A 97 34.21 4.37 36.95
CA ASN A 97 33.79 4.94 38.23
C ASN A 97 33.95 3.96 39.39
N LYS A 98 33.66 2.67 39.16
CA LYS A 98 33.92 1.62 40.15
C LYS A 98 35.41 1.46 40.45
N ASP A 99 36.24 1.40 39.41
CA ASP A 99 37.70 1.30 39.55
C ASP A 99 38.28 2.52 40.31
N ILE A 100 37.80 3.73 40.00
CA ILE A 100 38.16 4.96 40.72
C ILE A 100 37.80 4.86 42.20
N ALA A 101 36.58 4.41 42.54
CA ALA A 101 36.15 4.29 43.94
C ALA A 101 36.98 3.27 44.73
N GLU A 102 37.32 2.14 44.10
CA GLU A 102 38.21 1.13 44.69
C GLU A 102 39.63 1.67 44.89
N LEU A 103 40.19 2.36 43.91
CA LEU A 103 41.51 2.99 44.01
C LEU A 103 41.55 4.08 45.08
N GLN A 104 40.56 4.97 45.12
CA GLN A 104 40.43 6.00 46.17
C GLN A 104 40.38 5.38 47.57
N THR A 105 39.66 4.27 47.74
CA THR A 105 39.61 3.53 49.01
C THR A 105 40.99 2.97 49.39
N LYS A 106 41.72 2.39 48.43
CA LYS A 106 43.08 1.87 48.68
C LYS A 106 44.08 3.00 48.95
N ILE A 107 43.96 4.14 48.27
CA ILE A 107 44.78 5.34 48.45
C ILE A 107 44.57 5.89 49.87
N ALA A 108 43.32 6.04 50.32
CA ALA A 108 43.01 6.55 51.66
C ALA A 108 43.57 5.65 52.78
N LYS A 109 43.45 4.32 52.62
CA LYS A 109 44.02 3.36 53.58
C LYS A 109 45.55 3.43 53.65
N ARG A 110 46.22 3.59 52.50
CA ARG A 110 47.69 3.74 52.43
C ARG A 110 48.15 5.07 53.01
N GLU A 111 47.46 6.16 52.74
CA GLU A 111 47.70 7.48 53.36
C GLU A 111 47.61 7.41 54.88
N GLU A 112 46.59 6.76 55.43
CA GLU A 112 46.45 6.58 56.87
C GLU A 112 47.60 5.75 57.47
N LEU A 113 47.99 4.66 56.80
CA LEU A 113 49.10 3.81 57.21
C LEU A 113 50.43 4.58 57.21
N LEU A 114 50.74 5.28 56.12
CA LEU A 114 51.95 6.10 55.99
C LEU A 114 51.98 7.21 57.05
N ARG A 115 50.82 7.84 57.34
CA ARG A 115 50.71 8.85 58.40
C ARG A 115 51.01 8.26 59.78
N LYS A 116 50.45 7.08 60.11
CA LYS A 116 50.74 6.39 61.37
C LYS A 116 52.22 6.04 61.51
N ARG A 117 52.86 5.56 60.43
CA ARG A 117 54.30 5.27 60.40
C ARG A 117 55.14 6.53 60.61
N LEU A 118 54.79 7.63 59.94
CA LEU A 118 55.50 8.91 60.07
C LEU A 118 55.40 9.48 61.49
N VAL A 119 54.20 9.44 62.11
CA VAL A 119 54.01 9.86 63.50
C VAL A 119 54.83 9.00 64.45
N ALA A 120 54.82 7.67 64.28
CA ALA A 120 55.61 6.77 65.10
C ALA A 120 57.12 7.04 64.99
N LEU A 121 57.63 7.37 63.78
CA LEU A 121 59.01 7.78 63.58
C LEU A 121 59.34 9.12 64.26
N GLN A 122 58.38 10.04 64.34
CA GLN A 122 58.55 11.36 64.95
C GLN A 122 58.44 11.35 66.49
N GLU A 123 57.61 10.45 67.05
CA GLU A 123 57.43 10.29 68.49
C GLU A 123 58.64 9.62 69.18
N GLN A 124 59.57 9.04 68.42
CA GLN A 124 60.81 8.50 68.99
C GLN A 124 61.82 9.62 69.25
N PRO A 125 62.26 9.83 70.52
CA PRO A 125 63.15 10.93 70.87
C PRO A 125 64.58 10.70 70.35
N ASN A 126 64.97 11.48 69.34
CA ASN A 126 66.35 11.84 68.97
C ASN A 126 67.41 10.74 68.67
N THR A 127 67.06 9.46 68.54
CA THR A 127 67.97 8.45 67.98
C THR A 127 67.47 8.01 66.62
N ASN A 128 68.23 8.32 65.56
CA ASN A 128 67.99 7.79 64.23
C ASN A 128 67.83 6.25 64.33
N VAL A 129 66.76 5.67 63.78
CA VAL A 129 66.46 4.22 63.89
C VAL A 129 67.68 3.37 63.51
N VAL A 130 68.47 3.84 62.54
CA VAL A 130 69.74 3.21 62.15
C VAL A 130 70.78 3.26 63.27
N THR A 131 70.89 4.38 63.99
CA THR A 131 71.78 4.54 65.15
C THR A 131 71.34 3.72 66.36
N GLU A 132 70.04 3.54 66.59
CA GLU A 132 69.54 2.68 67.67
C GLU A 132 69.82 1.20 67.38
N VAL A 133 69.65 0.77 66.13
CA VAL A 133 70.00 -0.59 65.69
C VAL A 133 71.51 -0.84 65.76
N LEU A 134 72.33 0.15 65.41
CA LEU A 134 73.79 0.10 65.55
C LEU A 134 74.24 -0.04 67.01
N VAL A 135 73.64 0.73 67.93
CA VAL A 135 74.07 0.81 69.34
C VAL A 135 73.50 -0.31 70.23
N ASN A 136 72.27 -0.78 69.97
CA ASN A 136 71.58 -1.80 70.78
C ASN A 136 71.66 -3.24 70.21
N SER A 137 72.57 -3.50 69.27
CA SER A 137 72.81 -4.85 68.76
C SER A 137 73.65 -5.69 69.74
N LYS A 138 73.26 -6.95 69.99
CA LYS A 138 73.92 -7.83 70.97
C LYS A 138 75.22 -8.45 70.43
N ASN A 139 75.35 -8.56 69.10
CA ASN A 139 76.53 -9.07 68.38
C ASN A 139 76.41 -8.77 66.86
N ILE A 140 77.46 -9.08 66.09
CA ILE A 140 77.54 -8.79 64.64
C ILE A 140 76.43 -9.51 63.83
N ALA A 141 76.02 -10.72 64.22
CA ALA A 141 74.92 -11.43 63.55
C ALA A 141 73.57 -10.76 63.80
N ASP A 142 73.27 -10.38 65.05
CA ASP A 142 72.08 -9.62 65.45
C ASP A 142 72.05 -8.23 64.77
N LEU A 143 73.21 -7.59 64.60
CA LEU A 143 73.33 -6.33 63.85
C LEU A 143 72.97 -6.51 62.37
N VAL A 144 73.51 -7.54 61.70
CA VAL A 144 73.23 -7.81 60.28
C VAL A 144 71.76 -8.16 60.06
N ASP A 145 71.16 -8.98 60.93
CA ASP A 145 69.74 -9.33 60.83
C ASP A 145 68.84 -8.12 61.02
N ARG A 146 69.13 -7.25 62.00
CA ARG A 146 68.36 -6.02 62.21
C ARG A 146 68.55 -5.01 61.07
N LEU A 147 69.75 -4.87 60.51
CA LEU A 147 69.98 -4.01 59.34
C LEU A 147 69.23 -4.52 58.11
N ASN A 148 69.19 -5.84 57.89
CA ASN A 148 68.37 -6.45 56.84
C ASN A 148 66.87 -6.22 57.07
N SER A 149 66.40 -6.30 58.32
CA SER A 149 65.01 -5.98 58.66
C SER A 149 64.68 -4.50 58.42
N VAL A 150 65.57 -3.58 58.79
CA VAL A 150 65.40 -2.14 58.53
C VAL A 150 65.40 -1.86 57.02
N SER A 151 66.33 -2.45 56.25
CA SER A 151 66.35 -2.32 54.77
C SER A 151 65.03 -2.78 54.16
N LYS A 152 64.53 -3.96 54.55
CA LYS A 152 63.24 -4.48 54.08
C LYS A 152 62.06 -3.59 54.42
N ILE A 153 62.08 -2.94 55.59
CA ILE A 153 61.02 -2.00 55.98
C ILE A 153 61.07 -0.75 55.09
N LEU A 154 62.27 -0.18 54.89
CA LEU A 154 62.46 1.01 54.05
C LEU A 154 62.12 0.74 52.57
N GLU A 155 62.54 -0.40 52.03
CA GLU A 155 62.16 -0.86 50.69
C GLU A 155 60.63 -1.00 50.58
N SER A 156 59.99 -1.60 51.59
CA SER A 156 58.53 -1.72 51.61
C SER A 156 57.84 -0.36 51.71
N ASP A 157 58.39 0.61 52.43
CA ASP A 157 57.84 1.97 52.52
C ASP A 157 58.00 2.71 51.19
N GLU A 158 59.15 2.58 50.52
CA GLU A 158 59.38 3.11 49.19
C GLU A 158 58.37 2.54 48.17
N ASP A 159 58.15 1.22 48.19
CA ASP A 159 57.17 0.55 47.33
C ASP A 159 55.74 1.02 47.60
N ILE A 160 55.36 1.20 48.87
CA ILE A 160 54.03 1.73 49.24
C ILE A 160 53.86 3.15 48.69
N MET A 161 54.86 4.03 48.85
CA MET A 161 54.80 5.40 48.33
C MET A 161 54.75 5.42 46.80
N LYS A 162 55.53 4.58 46.12
CA LYS A 162 55.52 4.47 44.66
C LYS A 162 54.15 4.00 44.17
N THR A 163 53.59 2.95 44.77
CA THR A 163 52.24 2.45 44.44
C THR A 163 51.19 3.53 44.73
N GLN A 164 51.34 4.31 45.80
CA GLN A 164 50.45 5.43 46.13
C GLN A 164 50.47 6.51 45.05
N GLN A 165 51.65 6.91 44.58
CA GLN A 165 51.80 7.90 43.51
C GLN A 165 51.23 7.39 42.18
N GLU A 166 51.50 6.13 41.84
CA GLU A 166 50.96 5.50 40.63
C GLU A 166 49.42 5.45 40.65
N ASP A 167 48.81 5.07 41.77
CA ASP A 167 47.35 5.00 41.87
C ASP A 167 46.71 6.39 41.88
N GLN A 168 47.32 7.40 42.51
CA GLN A 168 46.85 8.78 42.43
C GLN A 168 46.90 9.31 40.98
N ALA A 169 47.96 8.98 40.23
CA ALA A 169 48.07 9.32 38.81
C ALA A 169 47.01 8.60 37.96
N ASN A 170 46.77 7.31 38.24
CA ASN A 170 45.74 6.50 37.57
C ASN A 170 44.34 7.05 37.82
N VAL A 171 44.00 7.41 39.07
CA VAL A 171 42.72 8.05 39.40
C VAL A 171 42.54 9.36 38.64
N LYS A 172 43.56 10.22 38.60
CA LYS A 172 43.50 11.49 37.86
C LYS A 172 43.25 11.25 36.37
N LYS A 173 43.95 10.29 35.76
CA LYS A 173 43.77 9.93 34.35
C LYS A 173 42.38 9.37 34.07
N ASP A 174 41.87 8.52 34.95
CA ASP A 174 40.56 7.89 34.77
C ASP A 174 39.41 8.89 34.96
N VAL A 175 39.54 9.84 35.90
CA VAL A 175 38.57 10.94 36.07
C VAL A 175 38.50 11.82 34.81
N GLU A 176 39.64 12.20 34.23
CA GLU A 176 39.67 12.97 32.97
C GLU A 176 39.09 12.17 31.79
N THR A 177 39.34 10.86 31.76
CA THR A 177 38.77 9.95 30.75
C THR A 177 37.26 9.88 30.87
N VAL A 178 36.72 9.69 32.08
CA VAL A 178 35.27 9.67 32.35
C VAL A 178 34.64 11.00 31.95
N LYS A 179 35.25 12.13 32.31
CA LYS A 179 34.75 13.47 31.96
C LYS A 179 34.68 13.67 30.45
N THR A 180 35.70 13.26 29.72
CA THR A 180 35.72 13.31 28.24
C THR A 180 34.61 12.44 27.65
N LYS A 181 34.48 11.19 28.13
CA LYS A 181 33.47 10.24 27.65
C LYS A 181 32.04 10.68 27.96
N GLN A 182 31.80 11.31 29.12
CA GLN A 182 30.50 11.89 29.47
C GLN A 182 30.10 13.03 28.53
N LYS A 183 31.07 13.86 28.10
CA LYS A 183 30.82 14.91 27.11
C LYS A 183 30.46 14.31 25.74
N GLU A 184 31.26 13.37 25.26
CA GLU A 184 30.99 12.64 24.00
C GLU A 184 29.62 11.94 24.02
N LEU A 185 29.26 11.33 25.16
CA LEU A 185 27.97 10.66 25.36
C LEU A 185 26.80 11.64 25.19
N LYS A 186 26.89 12.82 25.82
CA LYS A 186 25.85 13.86 25.74
C LYS A 186 25.70 14.40 24.30
N GLU A 187 26.81 14.58 23.59
CA GLU A 187 26.80 15.00 22.19
C GLU A 187 26.16 13.93 21.29
N ALA A 188 26.51 12.66 21.49
CA ALA A 188 25.92 11.54 20.75
C ALA A 188 24.40 11.40 21.01
N GLN A 189 23.96 11.54 22.26
CA GLN A 189 22.53 11.51 22.61
C GLN A 189 21.75 12.66 21.94
N ALA A 190 22.33 13.86 21.85
CA ALA A 190 21.71 14.98 21.14
C ALA A 190 21.61 14.76 19.61
N GLN A 191 22.64 14.15 19.02
CA GLN A 191 22.62 13.77 17.61
C GLN A 191 21.55 12.71 17.32
N ILE A 192 21.41 11.71 18.21
CA ILE A 192 20.35 10.68 18.13
C ILE A 192 18.96 11.32 18.12
N GLU A 193 18.69 12.24 19.03
CA GLU A 193 17.39 12.94 19.10
C GLU A 193 17.11 13.77 17.85
N THR A 194 18.13 14.43 17.31
CA THR A 194 18.01 15.22 16.07
C THR A 194 17.71 14.31 14.88
N ALA A 195 18.47 13.23 14.71
CA ALA A 195 18.28 12.26 13.64
C ALA A 195 16.90 11.60 13.68
N LYS A 196 16.36 11.27 14.87
CA LYS A 196 15.00 10.74 15.03
C LYS A 196 13.93 11.73 14.53
N LYS A 197 14.04 13.00 14.93
CA LYS A 197 13.08 14.04 14.49
C LYS A 197 13.11 14.25 12.98
N GLU A 198 14.28 14.27 12.38
CA GLU A 198 14.44 14.38 10.92
C GLU A 198 13.81 13.18 10.22
N LEU A 199 14.08 11.96 10.71
CA LEU A 199 13.51 10.72 10.17
C LEU A 199 11.99 10.71 10.19
N ASP A 200 11.39 11.15 11.31
CA ASP A 200 9.93 11.21 11.45
C ASP A 200 9.33 12.30 10.56
N ALA A 201 9.99 13.45 10.41
CA ALA A 201 9.57 14.51 9.50
C ALA A 201 9.60 14.06 8.03
N GLU A 202 10.62 13.31 7.62
CA GLU A 202 10.72 12.75 6.26
C GLU A 202 9.61 11.72 5.99
N LYS A 203 9.35 10.82 6.95
CA LYS A 203 8.24 9.84 6.86
C LYS A 203 6.87 10.54 6.76
N ALA A 204 6.66 11.60 7.55
CA ALA A 204 5.42 12.37 7.51
C ALA A 204 5.23 13.07 6.16
N LYS A 205 6.27 13.73 5.62
CA LYS A 205 6.24 14.34 4.28
C LYS A 205 5.89 13.32 3.20
N LYS A 206 6.49 12.14 3.24
CA LYS A 206 6.17 11.02 2.33
C LYS A 206 4.69 10.64 2.41
N ALA A 207 4.16 10.44 3.61
CA ALA A 207 2.76 10.05 3.81
C ALA A 207 1.79 11.09 3.23
N THR A 208 2.03 12.39 3.50
CA THR A 208 1.19 13.48 2.99
C THR A 208 1.22 13.56 1.46
N ALA A 209 2.40 13.49 0.85
CA ALA A 209 2.52 13.56 -0.61
C ALA A 209 1.82 12.38 -1.32
N VAL A 210 1.94 11.17 -0.77
CA VAL A 210 1.22 10.00 -1.30
C VAL A 210 -0.29 10.17 -1.18
N ASN A 211 -0.77 10.66 -0.03
CA ASN A 211 -2.20 10.82 0.20
C ASN A 211 -2.83 11.91 -0.70
N ASP A 212 -2.14 13.04 -0.87
CA ASP A 212 -2.60 14.14 -1.73
C ASP A 212 -2.70 13.71 -3.21
N LEU A 213 -1.65 13.06 -3.74
CA LEU A 213 -1.68 12.56 -5.12
C LEU A 213 -2.69 11.44 -5.31
N SER A 214 -2.86 10.55 -4.33
CA SER A 214 -3.87 9.49 -4.40
C SER A 214 -5.27 10.10 -4.46
N GLY A 215 -5.60 11.04 -3.57
CA GLY A 215 -6.91 11.69 -3.55
C GLY A 215 -7.23 12.45 -4.84
N LYS A 216 -6.24 13.12 -5.44
CA LYS A 216 -6.38 13.77 -6.75
C LYS A 216 -6.65 12.74 -7.85
N MET A 217 -5.91 11.64 -7.86
CA MET A 217 -6.11 10.55 -8.82
C MET A 217 -7.52 9.95 -8.70
N ASP A 218 -7.99 9.69 -7.48
CA ASP A 218 -9.32 9.12 -7.22
C ASP A 218 -10.42 10.07 -7.70
N THR A 219 -10.25 11.38 -7.48
CA THR A 219 -11.20 12.41 -7.95
C THR A 219 -11.29 12.43 -9.48
N VAL A 220 -10.14 12.43 -10.16
CA VAL A 220 -10.10 12.44 -11.63
C VAL A 220 -10.71 11.16 -12.20
N VAL A 221 -10.35 9.99 -11.68
CA VAL A 221 -10.89 8.70 -12.14
C VAL A 221 -12.41 8.59 -11.91
N THR A 222 -12.91 9.09 -10.78
CA THR A 222 -14.35 9.15 -10.49
C THR A 222 -15.06 10.06 -11.48
N SER A 223 -14.51 11.25 -11.74
CA SER A 223 -15.08 12.21 -12.70
C SER A 223 -15.09 11.66 -14.13
N MET A 224 -14.04 10.96 -14.55
CA MET A 224 -13.97 10.30 -15.86
C MET A 224 -15.04 9.21 -16.00
N THR A 225 -15.21 8.37 -14.98
CA THR A 225 -16.22 7.32 -15.00
C THR A 225 -17.62 7.91 -15.15
N SER A 226 -17.92 8.99 -14.41
CA SER A 226 -19.19 9.71 -14.54
C SER A 226 -19.38 10.31 -15.93
N THR A 227 -18.34 10.90 -16.52
CA THR A 227 -18.38 11.48 -17.87
C THR A 227 -18.58 10.39 -18.95
N GLU A 228 -17.93 9.23 -18.81
CA GLU A 228 -18.11 8.08 -19.70
C GLU A 228 -19.55 7.54 -19.67
N ASP A 229 -20.17 7.48 -18.49
CA ASP A 229 -21.56 7.02 -18.37
C ASP A 229 -22.56 8.02 -18.96
N GLN A 230 -22.33 9.33 -18.77
CA GLN A 230 -23.10 10.39 -19.46
C GLN A 230 -22.98 10.30 -20.98
N LEU A 231 -21.77 10.01 -21.49
CA LEU A 231 -21.54 9.80 -22.92
C LEU A 231 -22.37 8.64 -23.46
N LYS A 232 -22.39 7.49 -22.76
CA LYS A 232 -23.22 6.34 -23.18
C LYS A 232 -24.70 6.66 -23.22
N GLU A 233 -25.20 7.43 -22.25
CA GLU A 233 -26.61 7.86 -22.24
C GLU A 233 -26.92 8.76 -23.44
N LEU A 234 -26.05 9.72 -23.74
CA LEU A 234 -26.21 10.61 -24.90
C LEU A 234 -26.12 9.83 -26.23
N GLU A 235 -25.21 8.86 -26.34
CA GLU A 235 -25.11 7.98 -27.50
C GLU A 235 -26.39 7.15 -27.70
N GLN A 236 -26.96 6.60 -26.62
CA GLN A 236 -28.24 5.91 -26.68
C GLN A 236 -29.40 6.84 -27.06
N GLN A 237 -29.39 8.08 -26.58
CA GLN A 237 -30.39 9.08 -26.95
C GLN A 237 -30.28 9.45 -28.43
N ALA A 238 -29.07 9.64 -28.95
CA ALA A 238 -28.83 9.89 -30.37
C ALA A 238 -29.35 8.73 -31.24
N LEU A 239 -29.08 7.48 -30.85
CA LEU A 239 -29.55 6.30 -31.56
C LEU A 239 -31.09 6.24 -31.60
N LYS A 240 -31.76 6.50 -30.47
CA LYS A 240 -33.23 6.54 -30.40
C LYS A 240 -33.82 7.65 -31.27
N LEU A 241 -33.25 8.85 -31.22
CA LEU A 241 -33.71 9.97 -32.05
C LEU A 241 -33.56 9.67 -33.54
N GLN A 242 -32.46 9.00 -33.92
CA GLN A 242 -32.26 8.56 -35.30
C GLN A 242 -33.29 7.51 -35.72
N GLN A 243 -33.55 6.50 -34.90
CA GLN A 243 -34.59 5.49 -35.18
C GLN A 243 -35.98 6.11 -35.35
N ILE A 244 -36.30 7.12 -34.53
CA ILE A 244 -37.55 7.88 -34.66
C ILE A 244 -37.58 8.62 -35.99
N ALA A 245 -36.51 9.35 -36.34
CA ALA A 245 -36.42 10.07 -37.61
C ALA A 245 -36.54 9.14 -38.83
N GLU A 246 -35.88 7.97 -38.80
CA GLU A 246 -35.98 6.95 -39.86
C GLU A 246 -37.40 6.39 -39.98
N LYS A 247 -38.06 6.11 -38.85
CA LYS A 247 -39.43 5.61 -38.84
C LYS A 247 -40.42 6.65 -39.38
N GLU A 248 -40.30 7.91 -38.96
CA GLU A 248 -41.11 9.00 -39.49
C GLU A 248 -40.91 9.19 -41.01
N ALA A 249 -39.67 9.10 -41.49
CA ALA A 249 -39.37 9.18 -42.92
C ALA A 249 -39.99 8.01 -43.71
N GLN A 250 -39.94 6.79 -43.17
CA GLN A 250 -40.57 5.61 -43.77
C GLN A 250 -42.11 5.74 -43.80
N GLU A 251 -42.72 6.20 -42.71
CA GLU A 251 -44.17 6.42 -42.63
C GLU A 251 -44.62 7.48 -43.64
N LYS A 252 -43.86 8.58 -43.79
CA LYS A 252 -44.15 9.63 -44.78
C LYS A 252 -43.99 9.13 -46.22
N ALA A 253 -42.93 8.38 -46.52
CA ALA A 253 -42.74 7.76 -47.83
C ALA A 253 -43.87 6.75 -48.16
N ALA A 254 -44.31 5.97 -47.18
CA ALA A 254 -45.44 5.05 -47.34
C ALA A 254 -46.76 5.78 -47.60
N GLN A 255 -46.99 6.92 -46.92
CA GLN A 255 -48.15 7.78 -47.17
C GLN A 255 -48.13 8.40 -48.56
N GLU A 256 -46.97 8.86 -49.04
CA GLU A 256 -46.82 9.38 -50.41
C GLU A 256 -47.09 8.31 -51.47
N VAL A 257 -46.55 7.09 -51.29
CA VAL A 257 -46.83 5.95 -52.17
C VAL A 257 -48.30 5.55 -52.15
N ALA A 258 -48.95 5.57 -50.98
CA ALA A 258 -50.38 5.29 -50.85
C ALA A 258 -51.24 6.36 -51.54
N ALA A 259 -50.89 7.64 -51.39
CA ALA A 259 -51.56 8.76 -52.05
C ALA A 259 -51.42 8.67 -53.58
N GLN A 260 -50.24 8.31 -54.10
CA GLN A 260 -50.03 8.07 -55.53
C GLN A 260 -50.89 6.91 -56.06
N LYS A 261 -50.93 5.77 -55.34
CA LYS A 261 -51.80 4.64 -55.71
C LYS A 261 -53.28 5.01 -55.73
N GLN A 262 -53.74 5.79 -54.75
CA GLN A 262 -55.13 6.27 -54.73
C GLN A 262 -55.43 7.22 -55.90
N ALA A 263 -54.49 8.11 -56.23
CA ALA A 263 -54.63 9.01 -57.38
C ALA A 263 -54.68 8.24 -58.71
N GLU A 264 -53.84 7.21 -58.90
CA GLU A 264 -53.90 6.33 -60.08
C GLU A 264 -55.21 5.55 -60.18
N GLN A 265 -55.70 5.00 -59.08
CA GLN A 265 -56.98 4.27 -59.06
C GLN A 265 -58.17 5.20 -59.35
N ALA A 266 -58.16 6.42 -58.83
CA ALA A 266 -59.19 7.42 -59.14
C ALA A 266 -59.15 7.87 -60.61
N ALA A 267 -57.96 8.03 -61.19
CA ALA A 267 -57.80 8.35 -62.61
C ALA A 267 -58.28 7.20 -63.53
N GLN A 268 -58.02 5.94 -63.15
CA GLN A 268 -58.53 4.77 -63.89
C GLN A 268 -60.05 4.63 -63.79
N ALA A 269 -60.66 4.93 -62.63
CA ALA A 269 -62.10 4.89 -62.45
C ALA A 269 -62.83 5.99 -63.25
N ALA A 270 -62.23 7.17 -63.40
CA ALA A 270 -62.77 8.29 -64.18
C ALA A 270 -62.69 8.06 -65.71
N ALA A 271 -61.88 7.10 -66.18
CA ALA A 271 -61.70 6.81 -67.60
C ALA A 271 -62.64 5.72 -68.16
N GLN A 272 -63.54 5.14 -67.34
CA GLN A 272 -64.54 4.18 -67.82
C GLN A 272 -65.79 4.91 -68.38
N PRO A 273 -66.27 4.60 -69.60
CA PRO A 273 -67.47 5.22 -70.16
C PRO A 273 -68.76 4.77 -69.45
N ALA A 274 -69.63 5.71 -69.10
CA ALA A 274 -70.97 5.43 -68.59
C ALA A 274 -71.83 4.73 -69.66
N GLN A 275 -72.18 3.47 -69.43
CA GLN A 275 -73.32 2.81 -70.08
C GLN A 275 -74.39 2.56 -69.02
N ALA A 276 -75.46 3.36 -69.08
CA ALA A 276 -76.71 3.08 -68.39
C ALA A 276 -77.56 2.10 -69.23
N PRO A 277 -78.36 1.24 -68.56
CA PRO A 277 -79.76 1.14 -68.95
C PRO A 277 -80.72 1.25 -67.76
N ALA A 278 -81.97 1.62 -68.07
CA ALA A 278 -83.05 1.97 -67.16
C ALA A 278 -83.93 0.77 -66.72
N GLN A 279 -84.31 0.80 -65.43
CA GLN A 279 -85.60 0.39 -64.78
C GLN A 279 -86.02 -1.12 -64.69
N PRO A 280 -86.97 -1.50 -63.79
CA PRO A 280 -87.32 -0.97 -62.44
C PRO A 280 -87.54 -2.04 -61.33
N ALA A 281 -87.44 -1.58 -60.07
CA ALA A 281 -88.10 -2.01 -58.82
C ALA A 281 -88.13 -3.49 -58.36
N GLN A 282 -87.62 -3.75 -57.15
CA GLN A 282 -88.43 -4.33 -56.06
C GLN A 282 -87.83 -4.11 -54.67
N THR A 283 -88.72 -3.66 -53.78
CA THR A 283 -88.62 -3.41 -52.35
C THR A 283 -88.40 -4.69 -51.55
N GLN A 284 -87.54 -4.69 -50.52
CA GLN A 284 -87.91 -5.05 -49.13
C GLN A 284 -86.72 -5.07 -48.14
N ALA A 285 -86.97 -4.39 -47.02
CA ALA A 285 -86.58 -4.70 -45.64
C ALA A 285 -85.11 -4.65 -45.20
N GLN A 286 -84.79 -3.53 -44.53
CA GLN A 286 -83.90 -3.42 -43.37
C GLN A 286 -84.37 -4.35 -42.21
N PRO A 287 -83.52 -4.73 -41.23
CA PRO A 287 -83.12 -3.78 -40.18
C PRO A 287 -81.69 -3.91 -39.64
N ALA A 288 -81.40 -2.93 -38.77
CA ALA A 288 -80.13 -2.49 -38.21
C ALA A 288 -79.47 -3.40 -37.15
N ALA A 289 -78.13 -3.31 -37.08
CA ALA A 289 -77.22 -3.17 -35.90
C ALA A 289 -77.35 -4.16 -34.70
N PRO A 290 -76.51 -4.12 -33.63
CA PRO A 290 -75.14 -3.60 -33.40
C PRO A 290 -74.19 -4.59 -32.66
N ALA A 291 -72.95 -4.15 -32.44
CA ALA A 291 -72.09 -4.29 -31.24
C ALA A 291 -71.91 -5.61 -30.43
N ASN A 292 -70.62 -5.90 -30.22
CA ASN A 292 -69.92 -6.23 -28.96
C ASN A 292 -70.10 -7.57 -28.21
N ASN A 293 -68.90 -8.05 -27.83
CA ASN A 293 -68.47 -8.58 -26.53
C ASN A 293 -68.32 -10.09 -26.26
N ASP A 294 -67.10 -10.37 -25.80
CA ASP A 294 -66.68 -11.16 -24.63
C ASP A 294 -66.53 -12.69 -24.68
N GLY A 295 -65.31 -13.09 -24.25
CA GLY A 295 -65.01 -14.27 -23.43
C GLY A 295 -64.86 -15.59 -24.18
N GLN A 296 -64.02 -16.55 -23.79
CA GLN A 296 -63.00 -16.66 -22.74
C GLN A 296 -62.32 -18.04 -22.94
N ASP A 297 -61.15 -18.21 -22.31
CA ASP A 297 -60.56 -19.46 -21.81
C ASP A 297 -59.87 -20.49 -22.75
N LYS A 298 -58.56 -20.63 -22.53
CA LYS A 298 -57.84 -21.83 -21.99
C LYS A 298 -56.33 -21.61 -22.24
N LYS A 299 -55.50 -21.31 -21.23
CA LYS A 299 -54.94 -22.17 -20.17
C LYS A 299 -54.22 -23.41 -20.73
N GLU A 300 -52.89 -23.37 -20.74
CA GLU A 300 -52.04 -24.51 -20.33
C GLU A 300 -50.57 -24.09 -20.13
N GLU A 301 -50.09 -24.31 -18.90
CA GLU A 301 -48.70 -24.57 -18.54
C GLU A 301 -48.78 -25.89 -17.75
N PRO A 302 -47.78 -26.79 -17.80
CA PRO A 302 -47.00 -26.94 -16.57
C PRO A 302 -45.51 -27.34 -16.73
N LYS A 303 -44.68 -26.67 -15.93
CA LYS A 303 -43.66 -27.16 -14.97
C LYS A 303 -42.99 -28.54 -15.16
N LYS A 304 -41.65 -28.53 -14.98
CA LYS A 304 -40.87 -29.19 -13.88
C LYS A 304 -39.37 -29.20 -14.26
N LYS A 305 -38.37 -29.36 -13.37
CA LYS A 305 -38.07 -29.12 -11.95
C LYS A 305 -36.63 -29.64 -11.76
N GLU A 306 -35.85 -29.00 -10.88
CA GLU A 306 -34.80 -29.59 -10.01
C GLU A 306 -33.55 -30.19 -10.72
N GLU A 307 -32.32 -30.17 -10.20
CA GLU A 307 -31.86 -30.21 -8.82
C GLU A 307 -30.34 -29.88 -8.69
N LYS A 308 -29.93 -29.51 -7.48
CA LYS A 308 -28.53 -29.35 -7.02
C LYS A 308 -27.82 -30.71 -6.88
N LYS A 309 -26.50 -30.74 -7.06
CA LYS A 309 -25.61 -31.60 -6.24
C LYS A 309 -24.20 -31.02 -6.10
N ALA A 310 -23.64 -31.22 -4.91
CA ALA A 310 -22.34 -30.74 -4.43
C ALA A 310 -21.24 -31.83 -4.49
N THR A 311 -19.98 -31.34 -4.48
CA THR A 311 -18.68 -31.96 -4.05
C THR A 311 -18.09 -33.09 -4.92
N PRO A 312 -16.73 -33.24 -5.03
CA PRO A 312 -15.68 -32.92 -4.04
C PRO A 312 -14.53 -32.01 -4.55
N ALA A 313 -13.63 -31.67 -3.62
CA ALA A 313 -12.42 -30.87 -3.82
C ALA A 313 -11.40 -31.55 -4.78
N PRO A 314 -10.72 -30.80 -5.66
CA PRO A 314 -9.53 -31.29 -6.34
C PRO A 314 -8.28 -31.12 -5.45
N GLU A 315 -7.53 -32.21 -5.30
CA GLU A 315 -6.13 -32.20 -4.90
C GLU A 315 -5.28 -31.33 -5.85
N LEU A 316 -4.21 -30.78 -5.29
CA LEU A 316 -3.24 -29.90 -5.93
C LEU A 316 -2.68 -30.49 -7.24
N PRO A 317 -2.73 -29.76 -8.37
CA PRO A 317 -1.78 -30.00 -9.45
C PRO A 317 -0.43 -29.37 -9.10
N ALA A 318 0.62 -30.16 -9.33
CA ALA A 318 2.02 -29.81 -9.18
C ALA A 318 2.45 -28.65 -10.10
N ASP A 319 3.42 -27.90 -9.58
CA ASP A 319 4.42 -27.07 -10.27
C ASP A 319 4.22 -26.83 -11.78
N THR A 320 3.72 -25.65 -12.10
CA THR A 320 3.99 -25.01 -13.40
C THR A 320 4.60 -23.62 -13.16
N GLY A 321 5.86 -23.60 -12.75
CA GLY A 321 6.89 -22.77 -13.37
C GLY A 321 6.55 -21.30 -13.65
N GLY A 322 6.48 -20.50 -12.59
CA GLY A 322 6.61 -19.04 -12.67
C GLY A 322 7.36 -18.58 -11.42
N GLY A 323 8.64 -18.24 -11.54
CA GLY A 323 9.47 -17.87 -10.39
C GLY A 323 8.86 -16.72 -9.56
N ARG A 324 9.26 -16.53 -8.30
CA ARG A 324 8.74 -15.47 -7.41
C ARG A 324 8.75 -14.05 -8.01
N GLN A 325 9.67 -13.75 -8.92
CA GLN A 325 9.70 -12.47 -9.64
C GLN A 325 8.61 -12.35 -10.72
N ASP A 326 8.18 -13.47 -11.29
CA ASP A 326 7.14 -13.54 -12.31
C ASP A 326 5.76 -13.25 -11.69
N VAL A 327 5.45 -13.82 -10.52
CA VAL A 327 4.19 -13.54 -9.82
C VAL A 327 4.07 -12.07 -9.39
N VAL A 328 5.16 -11.45 -8.92
CA VAL A 328 5.16 -10.02 -8.56
C VAL A 328 5.00 -9.15 -9.81
N SER A 329 5.66 -9.48 -10.91
CA SER A 329 5.54 -8.74 -12.18
C SER A 329 4.14 -8.85 -12.76
N LYS A 330 3.56 -10.06 -12.72
CA LYS A 330 2.18 -10.32 -13.11
C LYS A 330 1.20 -9.53 -12.25
N ALA A 331 1.35 -9.54 -10.93
CA ALA A 331 0.52 -8.75 -10.02
C ALA A 331 0.60 -7.23 -10.29
N LYS A 332 1.80 -6.70 -10.53
CA LYS A 332 2.01 -5.29 -10.89
C LYS A 332 1.25 -4.89 -12.16
N GLY A 333 1.18 -5.79 -13.15
CA GLY A 333 0.43 -5.56 -14.38
C GLY A 333 -1.09 -5.53 -14.21
N LEU A 334 -1.60 -5.92 -13.04
CA LEU A 334 -3.04 -5.95 -12.73
C LEU A 334 -3.48 -4.75 -11.87
N VAL A 335 -2.53 -3.93 -11.39
CA VAL A 335 -2.84 -2.71 -10.62
C VAL A 335 -3.69 -1.75 -11.48
N GLY A 336 -4.74 -1.20 -10.88
CA GLY A 336 -5.75 -0.35 -11.51
C GLY A 336 -6.97 -1.11 -12.04
N LEU A 337 -6.97 -2.44 -12.05
CA LEU A 337 -8.17 -3.21 -12.39
C LEU A 337 -9.20 -3.14 -11.27
N LYS A 338 -10.49 -3.11 -11.62
CA LYS A 338 -11.58 -2.98 -10.66
C LYS A 338 -11.62 -4.14 -9.67
N TYR A 339 -12.16 -3.84 -8.50
CA TYR A 339 -12.52 -4.87 -7.56
C TYR A 339 -13.90 -5.41 -7.94
N VAL A 340 -14.02 -6.72 -8.02
CA VAL A 340 -15.30 -7.39 -8.26
C VAL A 340 -15.42 -8.56 -7.30
N TRP A 341 -16.37 -8.46 -6.38
CA TRP A 341 -16.60 -9.49 -5.36
C TRP A 341 -16.80 -10.87 -6.00
N GLY A 342 -16.05 -11.87 -5.53
CA GLY A 342 -16.12 -13.24 -6.06
C GLY A 342 -15.40 -13.48 -7.39
N SER A 343 -14.86 -12.44 -8.04
CA SER A 343 -14.21 -12.58 -9.35
C SER A 343 -12.73 -12.96 -9.24
N ALA A 344 -12.28 -13.86 -10.12
CA ALA A 344 -10.88 -14.27 -10.30
C ALA A 344 -10.38 -14.06 -11.75
N SER A 345 -11.04 -13.21 -12.55
CA SER A 345 -10.70 -13.03 -13.96
C SER A 345 -10.94 -11.60 -14.45
N ILE A 346 -10.04 -11.13 -15.31
CA ILE A 346 -10.17 -9.86 -16.04
C ILE A 346 -11.46 -9.85 -16.88
N SER A 347 -11.86 -10.99 -17.46
CA SER A 347 -13.07 -11.11 -18.29
C SER A 347 -14.36 -10.84 -17.52
N ASN A 348 -14.34 -11.00 -16.20
CA ASN A 348 -15.49 -10.80 -15.32
C ASN A 348 -15.46 -9.41 -14.66
N GLY A 349 -14.68 -8.48 -15.22
CA GLY A 349 -14.65 -7.09 -14.82
C GLY A 349 -13.66 -6.75 -13.71
N GLY A 350 -12.91 -7.72 -13.16
CA GLY A 350 -11.93 -7.44 -12.10
C GLY A 350 -11.63 -8.61 -11.17
N PHE A 351 -11.12 -8.30 -9.98
CA PHE A 351 -10.72 -9.29 -8.98
C PHE A 351 -11.23 -8.93 -7.60
N ASP A 352 -11.55 -9.91 -6.75
CA ASP A 352 -11.49 -9.71 -5.31
C ASP A 352 -10.13 -10.15 -4.76
N CYS A 353 -9.90 -9.94 -3.46
CA CYS A 353 -8.58 -10.16 -2.85
C CYS A 353 -8.04 -11.58 -3.09
N SER A 354 -8.84 -12.63 -2.86
CA SER A 354 -8.45 -14.03 -3.10
C SER A 354 -8.47 -14.44 -4.56
N GLY A 355 -9.32 -13.81 -5.39
CA GLY A 355 -9.35 -14.03 -6.83
C GLY A 355 -8.11 -13.52 -7.54
N LEU A 356 -7.58 -12.38 -7.09
CA LEU A 356 -6.28 -11.88 -7.55
C LEU A 356 -5.18 -12.90 -7.31
N ILE A 357 -5.14 -13.51 -6.11
CA ILE A 357 -4.15 -14.56 -5.79
C ILE A 357 -4.34 -15.78 -6.69
N SER A 358 -5.59 -16.26 -6.81
CA SER A 358 -5.91 -17.42 -7.66
C SER A 358 -5.43 -17.20 -9.09
N TYR A 359 -5.66 -16.01 -9.66
CA TYR A 359 -5.23 -15.67 -11.01
C TYR A 359 -3.72 -15.52 -11.17
N VAL A 360 -3.06 -14.83 -10.24
CA VAL A 360 -1.61 -14.58 -10.33
C VAL A 360 -0.83 -15.89 -10.21
N TYR A 361 -1.19 -16.74 -9.25
CA TYR A 361 -0.51 -18.01 -8.97
C TYR A 361 -1.04 -19.20 -9.77
N GLY A 362 -2.06 -19.02 -10.63
CA GLY A 362 -2.62 -20.09 -11.46
C GLY A 362 -3.35 -21.16 -10.64
N LEU A 363 -3.90 -20.80 -9.48
CA LEU A 363 -4.63 -21.70 -8.60
C LEU A 363 -6.11 -21.76 -8.97
N GLY A 364 -6.75 -22.88 -8.61
CA GLY A 364 -8.21 -22.95 -8.57
C GLY A 364 -8.79 -21.91 -7.59
N ARG A 365 -10.04 -21.50 -7.82
CA ARG A 365 -10.70 -20.48 -7.00
C ARG A 365 -10.77 -20.91 -5.54
N GLN A 366 -10.12 -20.14 -4.67
CA GLN A 366 -10.17 -20.31 -3.22
C GLN A 366 -10.65 -19.02 -2.54
N ASP A 367 -11.20 -19.15 -1.33
CA ASP A 367 -11.44 -18.01 -0.46
C ASP A 367 -10.19 -17.72 0.42
N THR A 368 -10.20 -16.60 1.16
CA THR A 368 -9.06 -16.22 2.00
C THR A 368 -8.77 -17.20 3.14
N ARG A 369 -9.74 -17.99 3.60
CA ARG A 369 -9.51 -19.02 4.64
C ARG A 369 -8.88 -20.28 4.05
N GLY A 370 -9.32 -20.71 2.87
CA GLY A 370 -8.72 -21.78 2.10
C GLY A 370 -7.25 -21.50 1.77
N LEU A 371 -6.97 -20.29 1.25
CA LEU A 371 -5.60 -19.82 1.00
C LEU A 371 -4.76 -19.79 2.28
N TRP A 372 -5.33 -19.33 3.39
CA TRP A 372 -4.61 -19.35 4.65
C TRP A 372 -4.29 -20.78 5.10
N ASN A 373 -5.17 -21.75 4.88
CA ASN A 373 -4.90 -23.12 5.31
C ASN A 373 -3.93 -23.87 4.38
N SER A 374 -3.73 -23.40 3.15
CA SER A 374 -2.86 -24.06 2.16
C SER A 374 -1.40 -23.57 2.16
N VAL A 375 -1.12 -22.41 2.76
CA VAL A 375 0.23 -21.82 2.76
C VAL A 375 1.09 -22.27 3.95
N GLN A 376 2.40 -22.43 3.71
CA GLN A 376 3.40 -22.51 4.77
C GLN A 376 3.47 -21.16 5.51
N LYS A 377 3.42 -21.17 6.84
CA LYS A 377 3.53 -19.95 7.65
C LYS A 377 4.98 -19.48 7.69
N ILE A 378 5.18 -18.19 7.42
CA ILE A 378 6.50 -17.57 7.37
C ILE A 378 6.58 -16.48 8.42
N SER A 379 7.72 -16.39 9.10
CA SER A 379 7.98 -15.30 10.04
C SER A 379 8.15 -13.97 9.29
N PRO A 380 7.80 -12.81 9.88
CA PRO A 380 7.97 -11.52 9.21
C PRO A 380 9.40 -11.25 8.69
N SER A 381 10.43 -11.73 9.39
CA SER A 381 11.84 -11.58 9.00
C SER A 381 12.24 -12.43 7.80
N GLU A 382 11.46 -13.47 7.49
CA GLU A 382 11.72 -14.39 6.37
C GLU A 382 10.83 -14.13 5.15
N ALA A 383 9.95 -13.13 5.26
CA ALA A 383 9.04 -12.72 4.21
C ALA A 383 9.84 -12.19 3.00
N LYS A 384 9.51 -12.70 1.81
CA LYS A 384 10.16 -12.36 0.54
C LYS A 384 9.12 -11.92 -0.48
N PRO A 385 9.47 -11.06 -1.44
CA PRO A 385 8.57 -10.73 -2.54
C PRO A 385 8.02 -12.00 -3.22
N GLY A 386 6.70 -12.05 -3.38
CA GLY A 386 5.97 -13.24 -3.82
C GLY A 386 5.39 -14.10 -2.68
N ASP A 387 5.65 -13.76 -1.41
CA ASP A 387 4.86 -14.33 -0.32
C ASP A 387 3.49 -13.63 -0.22
N LEU A 388 2.53 -14.26 0.43
CA LEU A 388 1.21 -13.71 0.70
C LEU A 388 1.17 -13.06 2.09
N ILE A 389 0.43 -11.96 2.20
CA ILE A 389 0.10 -11.30 3.45
C ILE A 389 -1.37 -11.51 3.71
N PHE A 390 -1.70 -11.96 4.92
CA PHE A 390 -3.07 -12.14 5.34
C PHE A 390 -3.45 -11.14 6.41
N LEU A 391 -4.66 -10.60 6.29
CA LEU A 391 -5.30 -9.79 7.32
C LEU A 391 -6.57 -10.47 7.83
N GLN A 392 -6.94 -10.13 9.05
CA GLN A 392 -8.11 -10.62 9.75
C GLN A 392 -9.00 -9.50 10.25
N GLY A 393 -10.31 -9.75 10.36
CA GLY A 393 -11.22 -8.78 10.96
C GLY A 393 -11.44 -7.51 10.13
N THR A 394 -11.17 -7.54 8.82
CA THR A 394 -11.35 -6.36 7.95
C THR A 394 -12.83 -6.12 7.61
N TYR A 395 -13.48 -7.10 6.96
CA TYR A 395 -14.92 -7.07 6.65
C TYR A 395 -15.71 -8.25 7.27
N ARG A 396 -15.03 -9.23 7.86
CA ARG A 396 -15.63 -10.35 8.59
C ARG A 396 -14.69 -10.86 9.68
N ALA A 397 -15.22 -11.59 10.65
CA ALA A 397 -14.42 -12.21 11.70
C ALA A 397 -13.45 -13.28 11.14
N GLY A 398 -12.24 -13.33 11.72
CA GLY A 398 -11.15 -14.22 11.28
C GLY A 398 -10.50 -13.75 9.98
N VAL A 399 -9.80 -14.65 9.27
CA VAL A 399 -9.13 -14.34 8.00
C VAL A 399 -10.12 -13.76 7.00
N SER A 400 -9.85 -12.55 6.54
CA SER A 400 -10.78 -11.80 5.70
C SER A 400 -10.09 -11.25 4.46
N HIS A 401 -8.80 -10.88 4.51
CA HIS A 401 -8.12 -10.25 3.38
C HIS A 401 -6.79 -10.92 3.04
N VAL A 402 -6.36 -10.79 1.79
CA VAL A 402 -5.07 -11.29 1.32
C VAL A 402 -4.45 -10.35 0.27
N GLY A 403 -3.12 -10.26 0.28
CA GLY A 403 -2.34 -9.54 -0.72
C GLY A 403 -1.02 -10.24 -1.01
N ILE A 404 -0.33 -9.79 -2.07
CA ILE A 404 0.99 -10.30 -2.48
C ILE A 404 2.05 -9.35 -1.94
N TYR A 405 2.93 -9.82 -1.07
CA TYR A 405 4.07 -9.06 -0.59
C TYR A 405 5.05 -8.78 -1.73
N ILE A 406 5.49 -7.52 -1.84
CA ILE A 406 6.43 -7.08 -2.88
C ILE A 406 7.76 -6.56 -2.31
N GLY A 407 8.00 -6.74 -1.01
CA GLY A 407 9.16 -6.22 -0.30
C GLY A 407 8.91 -4.82 0.27
N GLY A 408 9.82 -4.36 1.14
CA GLY A 408 9.79 -2.98 1.67
C GLY A 408 8.54 -2.63 2.48
N GLY A 409 7.85 -3.63 3.05
CA GLY A 409 6.59 -3.41 3.77
C GLY A 409 5.41 -3.04 2.86
N GLN A 410 5.47 -3.38 1.57
CA GLN A 410 4.42 -3.12 0.59
C GLN A 410 3.79 -4.42 0.08
N MET A 411 2.52 -4.34 -0.30
CA MET A 411 1.77 -5.42 -0.93
C MET A 411 0.98 -4.94 -2.14
N ILE A 412 0.64 -5.85 -3.05
CA ILE A 412 -0.38 -5.63 -4.09
C ILE A 412 -1.61 -6.44 -3.71
N HIS A 413 -2.78 -5.81 -3.69
CA HIS A 413 -4.03 -6.48 -3.36
C HIS A 413 -5.22 -5.82 -4.07
N ALA A 414 -6.30 -6.57 -4.26
CA ALA A 414 -7.60 -5.98 -4.57
C ALA A 414 -8.19 -5.45 -3.27
N ALA A 415 -8.24 -4.13 -3.10
CA ALA A 415 -8.65 -3.46 -1.86
C ALA A 415 -10.15 -3.56 -1.62
N ASP A 416 -10.94 -2.91 -2.46
CA ASP A 416 -12.39 -2.78 -2.38
C ASP A 416 -12.96 -2.25 -3.69
N GLU A 417 -14.29 -2.21 -3.81
CA GLU A 417 -15.03 -1.77 -5.00
C GLU A 417 -14.65 -0.36 -5.50
N SER A 418 -14.23 0.53 -4.60
CA SER A 418 -13.84 1.90 -4.95
C SER A 418 -12.42 1.99 -5.49
N THR A 419 -11.50 1.17 -4.97
CA THR A 419 -10.07 1.30 -5.21
C THR A 419 -9.53 0.28 -6.23
N GLY A 420 -10.10 -0.92 -6.29
CA GLY A 420 -9.61 -1.98 -7.16
C GLY A 420 -8.29 -2.61 -6.70
N VAL A 421 -7.53 -3.15 -7.65
CA VAL A 421 -6.20 -3.71 -7.43
C VAL A 421 -5.21 -2.57 -7.27
N THR A 422 -4.56 -2.47 -6.11
CA THR A 422 -3.68 -1.35 -5.76
C THR A 422 -2.47 -1.79 -4.95
N TYR A 423 -1.57 -0.85 -4.71
CA TYR A 423 -0.50 -0.98 -3.72
C TYR A 423 -1.02 -0.63 -2.33
N GLY A 424 -0.60 -1.41 -1.33
CA GLY A 424 -0.94 -1.19 0.07
C GLY A 424 0.29 -1.29 0.96
N SER A 425 0.37 -0.41 1.96
CA SER A 425 1.40 -0.50 2.99
C SER A 425 1.00 -1.49 4.07
N VAL A 426 1.80 -2.54 4.28
CA VAL A 426 1.62 -3.50 5.37
C VAL A 426 1.78 -2.81 6.73
N ASN A 427 2.58 -1.76 6.77
CA ASN A 427 2.91 -1.01 7.98
C ASN A 427 1.91 0.10 8.29
N SER A 428 0.81 0.22 7.55
CA SER A 428 -0.26 1.17 7.90
C SER A 428 -0.89 0.77 9.24
N SER A 429 -1.34 1.74 10.03
CA SER A 429 -1.98 1.48 11.34
C SER A 429 -3.16 0.50 11.20
N TYR A 430 -3.96 0.66 10.15
CA TYR A 430 -5.05 -0.26 9.82
C TYR A 430 -4.52 -1.68 9.56
N ASN A 431 -3.57 -1.85 8.63
CA ASN A 431 -3.07 -3.18 8.28
C ASN A 431 -2.32 -3.84 9.44
N GLN A 432 -1.62 -3.09 10.27
CA GLN A 432 -0.98 -3.62 11.49
C GLN A 432 -1.99 -4.13 12.51
N LYS A 433 -3.09 -3.40 12.73
CA LYS A 433 -4.17 -3.83 13.62
C LYS A 433 -4.86 -5.11 13.13
N HIS A 434 -4.92 -5.27 11.81
CA HIS A 434 -5.56 -6.41 11.15
C HIS A 434 -4.56 -7.49 10.73
N PHE A 435 -3.27 -7.34 11.01
CA PHE A 435 -2.24 -8.24 10.51
C PHE A 435 -2.42 -9.63 11.12
N LEU A 436 -2.50 -10.66 10.26
CA LEU A 436 -2.57 -12.05 10.71
C LEU A 436 -1.23 -12.76 10.55
N GLY A 437 -0.56 -12.59 9.40
CA GLY A 437 0.72 -13.26 9.14
C GLY A 437 1.08 -13.34 7.67
N TYR A 438 2.30 -13.82 7.42
CA TYR A 438 2.78 -14.15 6.08
C TYR A 438 2.58 -15.64 5.78
N GLY A 439 2.31 -15.95 4.51
CA GLY A 439 2.20 -17.31 4.01
C GLY A 439 2.91 -17.49 2.68
N ARG A 440 3.54 -18.64 2.47
CA ARG A 440 4.18 -19.02 1.20
C ARG A 440 3.42 -20.18 0.58
N LEU A 441 3.06 -20.02 -0.69
CA LEU A 441 2.48 -21.06 -1.54
C LEU A 441 3.54 -22.03 -2.03
#